data_AF-A0A644YW89-F1
#
_entry.id   AF-A0A644YW89-F1
#
_cell.length_a   1.000
_cell.length_b   1.000
_cell.length_c   1.000
_cell.angle_alpha   90.00
_cell.angle_beta   90.00
_cell.angle_gamma   90.00
#
_symmetry.space_group_name_H-M   'P 1'
#
loop_
_entity.id
_entity.type
_entity.pdbx_description
1 polymer ?
#
loop_
_entity_poly.entity_id
_entity_poly.type
_entity_poly.pdbx_seq_one_letter_code
_entity_poly.pdbx_strand_id
1 'polypeptide(L)' 'MGSMVHPFHIHGVQFQVLSRDGAEPPQNEQGWKDTIAVYPGETVRLAVTFPEKGVFMYHCHILEHEDNGMMGQVSVQ' A
#
# COMPACT_ATOMS: atom_id res chain seq x y z
N MET A 1 17.56 5.40 3.25
CA MET A 1 16.39 4.55 2.96
C MET A 1 15.40 5.31 2.08
N GLY A 2 15.81 5.73 0.87
CA GLY A 2 14.93 6.53 0.02
C GLY A 2 15.27 6.45 -1.46
N SER A 3 16.05 5.44 -1.87
CA SER A 3 16.55 5.26 -3.23
C SER A 3 16.16 3.91 -3.82
N MET A 4 15.29 3.15 -3.15
CA MET A 4 14.79 1.85 -3.61
C MET A 4 13.25 1.82 -3.63
N VAL A 5 12.71 0.89 -4.41
CA VAL A 5 11.28 0.61 -4.48
C VAL A 5 10.82 -0.11 -3.21
N HIS A 6 9.64 0.23 -2.72
CA HIS A 6 8.99 -0.44 -1.59
C HIS A 6 7.60 -0.92 -2.02
N PRO A 7 7.35 -2.25 -2.06
CA PRO A 7 6.02 -2.76 -2.33
C PRO A 7 5.13 -2.56 -1.09
N PHE A 8 4.17 -1.65 -1.16
CA PHE A 8 3.19 -1.45 -0.10
C PHE A 8 2.12 -2.54 -0.17
N HIS A 9 1.89 -3.26 0.93
CA HIS A 9 0.86 -4.27 1.08
C HIS A 9 -0.06 -3.96 2.28
N ILE A 10 -1.34 -4.35 2.20
CA ILE A 10 -2.30 -4.28 3.31
C ILE A 10 -3.11 -5.58 3.44
N HIS A 11 -3.31 -6.02 4.68
CA HIS A 11 -4.02 -7.27 4.97
C HIS A 11 -5.54 -7.10 4.92
N GLY A 12 -6.25 -8.16 4.55
CA GLY A 12 -7.69 -8.32 4.78
C GLY A 12 -8.61 -7.43 3.93
N VAL A 13 -8.04 -6.56 3.09
CA VAL A 13 -8.77 -5.66 2.20
C VAL A 13 -8.02 -5.51 0.88
N GLN A 14 -8.75 -5.14 -0.17
CA GLN A 14 -8.18 -4.61 -1.40
C GLN A 14 -8.41 -3.10 -1.47
N PHE A 15 -7.68 -2.45 -2.36
CA PHE A 15 -7.76 -1.03 -2.63
C PHE A 15 -7.76 -0.75 -4.14
N GLN A 16 -8.22 0.45 -4.49
CA GLN A 16 -8.03 1.03 -5.82
C GLN A 16 -6.95 2.11 -5.76
N VAL A 17 -6.07 2.14 -6.75
CA VAL A 17 -5.13 3.25 -6.92
C VAL A 17 -5.89 4.42 -7.51
N LEU A 18 -5.91 5.56 -6.82
CA LEU A 18 -6.57 6.78 -7.28
C LEU A 18 -5.64 7.64 -8.16
N SER A 19 -4.36 7.73 -7.78
CA SER A 19 -3.37 8.47 -8.55
C SER A 19 -1.94 8.10 -8.14
N ARG A 20 -1.00 8.22 -9.08
CA ARG A 20 0.46 8.24 -8.84
C ARG A 20 0.99 9.62 -9.19
N ASP A 21 1.59 10.31 -8.23
CA ASP A 21 2.10 11.69 -8.39
C ASP A 21 1.07 12.66 -9.00
N GLY A 22 -0.21 12.47 -8.65
CA GLY A 22 -1.33 13.27 -9.14
C GLY A 22 -1.83 12.90 -10.54
N ALA A 23 -1.22 11.92 -11.22
CA ALA A 23 -1.67 11.40 -12.51
C ALA A 23 -2.50 10.11 -12.36
N GLU A 24 -3.27 9.79 -13.40
CA GLU A 24 -4.02 8.53 -13.48
C GLU A 24 -3.07 7.33 -13.44
N PRO A 25 -3.37 6.27 -12.67
CA PRO A 25 -2.53 5.08 -12.62
C PRO A 25 -2.54 4.31 -13.96
N PRO A 26 -1.47 3.58 -14.27
CA PRO A 26 -1.39 2.79 -15.49
C PRO A 26 -2.47 1.69 -15.50
N GLN A 27 -2.87 1.25 -16.69
CA GLN A 27 -4.02 0.34 -16.88
C GLN A 27 -3.93 -0.94 -16.04
N ASN A 28 -2.73 -1.49 -15.83
CA ASN A 28 -2.52 -2.70 -15.03
C ASN A 28 -2.81 -2.51 -13.53
N GLU A 29 -2.91 -1.27 -13.05
CA GLU A 29 -3.17 -0.91 -11.65
C GLU A 29 -4.59 -0.38 -11.40
N GLN A 30 -5.42 -0.24 -12.45
CA GLN A 30 -6.78 0.29 -12.32
C GLN A 30 -7.79 -0.70 -11.72
N GLY A 31 -7.45 -1.99 -11.64
CA GLY A 31 -8.26 -2.99 -10.92
C GLY A 31 -7.87 -3.10 -9.45
N TRP A 32 -8.72 -3.73 -8.62
CA TRP A 32 -8.45 -3.99 -7.20
C TRP A 32 -7.09 -4.66 -6.95
N LYS A 33 -6.30 -4.11 -6.03
CA LYS A 33 -4.99 -4.58 -5.60
C LYS A 33 -4.93 -4.73 -4.09
N ASP A 34 -4.07 -5.58 -3.59
CA ASP A 34 -3.63 -5.60 -2.18
C ASP A 34 -2.17 -5.13 -2.03
N THR A 35 -1.43 -5.06 -3.13
CA THR A 35 0.00 -4.72 -3.16
C THR A 35 0.33 -3.88 -4.38
N ILE A 36 1.12 -2.81 -4.20
CA ILE A 36 1.66 -1.99 -5.30
C ILE A 36 3.12 -1.59 -5.03
N ALA A 37 3.90 -1.36 -6.08
CA ALA A 37 5.24 -0.81 -5.95
C ALA A 37 5.19 0.72 -5.75
N VAL A 38 5.88 1.24 -4.74
CA VAL A 38 6.09 2.69 -4.54
C VAL A 38 7.56 2.99 -4.81
N TYR A 39 7.83 3.84 -5.80
CA TYR A 39 9.19 4.22 -6.18
C TYR A 39 9.72 5.37 -5.31
N PRO A 40 11.05 5.56 -5.25
CA PRO A 40 11.67 6.69 -4.57
C PRO A 40 11.05 8.05 -4.94
N GLY A 41 10.59 8.80 -3.94
CA GLY A 41 10.02 10.15 -4.12
C GLY A 41 8.60 10.18 -4.68
N GLU A 42 8.02 9.01 -4.99
CA GLU A 42 6.66 8.89 -5.50
C GLU A 42 5.62 8.98 -4.38
N THR A 43 4.48 9.59 -4.68
CA THR A 43 3.28 9.58 -3.84
C THR A 43 2.15 8.85 -4.55
N VAL A 44 1.68 7.76 -3.93
CA VAL A 44 0.52 6.99 -4.43
C VAL A 44 -0.67 7.24 -3.51
N ARG A 45 -1.83 7.57 -4.09
CA ARG A 45 -3.10 7.71 -3.35
C ARG A 45 -3.95 6.47 -3.53
N LEU A 46 -4.38 5.86 -2.43
CA LEU A 46 -5.17 4.63 -2.43
C LEU A 46 -6.56 4.90 -1.83
N ALA A 47 -7.59 4.27 -2.39
CA ALA A 47 -8.92 4.18 -1.79
C ALA A 47 -9.11 2.79 -1.20
N VAL A 48 -9.33 2.74 0.11
CA VAL A 48 -9.47 1.49 0.88
C VAL A 48 -10.82 1.52 1.60
N THR A 49 -11.59 0.44 1.49
CA THR A 49 -12.82 0.24 2.26
C THR A 49 -12.59 -0.88 3.25
N PHE A 50 -12.77 -0.60 4.54
CA PHE A 50 -12.66 -1.59 5.60
C PHE A 50 -14.06 -2.14 5.92
N PRO A 51 -14.35 -3.42 5.60
CA PRO A 51 -15.70 -3.98 5.74
C PRO A 51 -16.05 -4.28 7.20
N GLU A 52 -15.05 -4.47 8.06
CA GLU A 52 -15.18 -4.93 9.43
C GLU A 52 -14.33 -4.07 10.37
N LYS A 53 -14.73 -4.00 11.65
CA LYS A 53 -13.90 -3.43 12.71
C LYS A 53 -12.73 -4.36 13.02
N GLY A 54 -11.58 -3.81 13.36
CA GLY A 54 -10.40 -4.61 13.67
C GLY A 54 -9.09 -3.87 13.49
N VAL A 55 -8.00 -4.64 13.56
CA VAL A 55 -6.65 -4.16 13.29
C VAL A 55 -6.17 -4.79 11.99
N PHE A 56 -5.81 -3.94 11.03
CA PHE A 56 -5.29 -4.33 9.73
C PHE A 56 -3.82 -3.95 9.64
N MET A 57 -2.96 -4.90 9.26
CA MET A 57 -1.55 -4.64 9.07
C MET A 57 -1.32 -4.04 7.68
N TYR A 58 -0.40 -3.09 7.58
CA TYR A 58 0.20 -2.71 6.30
C TYR A 58 1.71 -2.66 6.46
N HIS A 59 2.45 -3.01 5.42
CA HIS A 59 3.90 -3.07 5.49
C HIS A 59 4.54 -3.05 4.11
N CYS A 60 5.86 -2.90 4.11
CA CYS A 60 6.66 -3.21 2.95
C CYS A 60 6.70 -4.73 2.75
N HIS A 61 6.38 -5.22 1.55
CA HIS A 61 6.38 -6.65 1.22
C HIS A 61 7.79 -7.17 0.81
N ILE A 62 8.83 -6.41 1.10
CA ILE A 62 10.22 -6.90 1.18
C ILE A 62 10.40 -7.38 2.61
N LEU A 63 10.53 -8.69 2.81
CA LEU A 63 10.47 -9.33 4.12
C LEU A 63 11.53 -8.78 5.08
N GLU A 64 12.74 -8.52 4.59
CA GLU A 64 13.79 -7.95 5.41
C GLU A 64 13.42 -6.55 5.90
N HIS A 65 12.66 -5.77 5.14
CA HIS A 65 12.21 -4.46 5.59
C HIS A 65 11.07 -4.58 6.60
N GLU A 66 10.13 -5.51 6.34
CA GLU A 66 9.04 -5.84 7.26
C GLU A 66 9.59 -6.23 8.63
N ASP A 67 10.50 -7.22 8.66
CA ASP A 67 11.14 -7.75 9.88
C ASP A 67 11.94 -6.67 10.62
N ASN A 68 12.51 -5.71 9.90
CA ASN A 68 13.21 -4.56 10.47
C ASN A 68 12.27 -3.38 10.83
N GLY A 69 10.95 -3.61 10.87
CA GLY A 69 9.97 -2.68 11.43
C GLY A 69 9.29 -1.76 10.41
N MET A 70 9.45 -1.99 9.10
CA MET A 70 8.70 -1.26 8.06
C MET A 70 7.26 -1.79 7.94
N MET A 71 6.55 -1.77 9.07
CA MET A 71 5.22 -2.29 9.29
C MET A 71 4.43 -1.30 10.16
N GLY A 72 3.13 -1.20 9.91
CA GLY A 72 2.20 -0.39 10.67
C GLY A 72 0.84 -1.06 10.79
N GLN A 73 -0.02 -0.43 11.58
CA GLN A 73 -1.38 -0.89 11.86
C GLN A 73 -2.39 0.20 11.54
N VAL A 74 -3.53 -0.19 10.98
CA VAL A 74 -4.75 0.62 10.92
C VAL A 74 -5.76 0.00 11.87
N SER A 75 -6.22 0.76 12.86
CA SER A 75 -7.31 0.35 13.75
C SER A 75 -8.61 0.97 13.25
N VAL A 76 -9.57 0.11 12.93
CA VAL A 76 -10.92 0.49 12.49
C VAL A 76 -11.89 0.15 13.63
N GLN A 77 -12.63 1.15 14.11
CA GLN A 77 -13.46 1.09 15.32
C GLN A 77 -14.94 1.36 15.06
#